data_AF-W4LFW3-F1
#
_entry.id   AF-W4LFW3-F1
#
_cell.length_a   1.000
_cell.length_b   1.000
_cell.length_c   1.000
_cell.angle_alpha   90.00
_cell.angle_beta   90.00
_cell.angle_gamma   90.00
#
_symmetry.space_group_name_H-M   'P 1'
#
loop_
_entity.id
_entity.type
_entity.pdbx_description
1 polymer ?
#
loop_
_entity_poly.entity_id
_entity_poly.type
_entity_poly.pdbx_seq_one_letter_code
_entity_poly.pdbx_strand_id
1 'polypeptide(L)' 'MKSEIYTMANERVVIPGIVKNGMVVPQNDTPLPDGARVDILVGPSDVTPELKSELDQWDKASEEAWSMIEQWEAEER' A
#
# COMPACT_ATOMS: atom_id res chain seq x y z
N MET A 1 -26.26 12.33 29.07
CA MET A 1 -24.86 12.78 29.23
C MET A 1 -23.79 11.69 29.24
N LYS A 2 -24.09 10.38 29.36
CA LYS A 2 -23.10 9.33 29.04
C LYS A 2 -23.17 8.87 27.57
N SER A 3 -24.30 9.10 26.90
CA SER A 3 -24.54 8.67 25.50
C SER A 3 -23.80 9.49 24.45
N GLU A 4 -23.58 10.80 24.66
CA GLU A 4 -22.90 11.67 23.70
C GLU A 4 -21.39 11.42 23.59
N ILE A 5 -20.77 10.92 24.67
CA ILE A 5 -19.32 10.66 24.71
C ILE A 5 -18.99 9.39 23.90
N TYR A 6 -19.91 8.43 23.82
CA TYR A 6 -19.73 7.20 23.05
C TYR A 6 -19.86 7.42 21.54
N THR A 7 -20.55 8.46 21.09
CA THR A 7 -20.71 8.76 19.66
C THR A 7 -19.44 9.36 19.05
N MET A 8 -18.68 10.16 19.80
CA MET A 8 -17.43 10.80 19.33
C MET A 8 -16.26 9.81 19.11
N ALA A 9 -16.30 8.64 19.75
CA ALA A 9 -15.23 7.63 19.64
C ALA A 9 -15.24 6.85 18.32
N ASN A 10 -16.27 7.02 17.48
CA ASN A 10 -16.45 6.27 16.23
C ASN A 10 -16.59 7.16 14.98
N GLU A 11 -16.43 8.47 15.12
CA GLU A 11 -16.52 9.37 13.97
C GLU A 11 -15.20 9.32 13.19
N ARG A 12 -15.21 8.64 12.04
CA ARG A 12 -14.07 8.61 11.13
C ARG A 12 -13.91 9.98 10.47
N VAL A 13 -12.97 10.77 10.97
CA VAL A 13 -12.57 12.03 10.34
C VAL A 13 -11.64 11.73 9.16
N VAL A 14 -12.02 12.16 7.96
CA VAL A 14 -11.18 12.05 6.76
C VAL A 14 -10.41 13.36 6.59
N ILE A 15 -9.08 13.29 6.71
CA ILE A 15 -8.18 14.43 6.47
C ILE A 15 -7.54 14.24 5.10
N PRO A 16 -7.92 15.02 4.06
CA PRO A 16 -7.29 14.94 2.76
C PRO A 16 -5.83 15.39 2.86
N GLY A 17 -4.93 14.66 2.21
CA GLY A 17 -3.51 14.98 2.17
C GLY A 17 -2.91 14.62 0.82
N ILE A 18 -1.79 15.26 0.49
CA ILE A 18 -0.99 14.94 -0.70
C ILE A 18 0.36 14.38 -0.29
N VAL A 19 0.92 13.49 -1.11
CA VAL A 19 2.29 13.01 -0.91
C VAL A 19 3.26 14.01 -1.52
N LYS A 20 4.15 14.56 -0.71
CA LYS A 20 5.25 15.45 -1.13
C LYS A 20 6.56 14.92 -0.58
N ASN A 21 7.49 14.57 -1.47
CA ASN A 21 8.80 13.98 -1.11
C ASN A 21 8.67 12.75 -0.17
N GLY A 22 7.68 11.89 -0.43
CA GLY A 22 7.42 10.70 0.39
C GLY A 22 6.72 10.97 1.73
N MET A 23 6.36 12.23 2.06
CA MET A 23 5.61 12.58 3.26
C MET A 23 4.16 12.94 2.92
N VAL A 24 3.20 12.44 3.71
CA VAL A 24 1.80 12.87 3.60
C VAL A 24 1.64 14.23 4.28
N VAL A 25 1.19 15.23 3.53
CA VAL A 25 0.95 16.59 4.01
C VAL A 25 -0.56 16.86 3.96
N PRO A 26 -1.22 17.10 5.10
CA PRO A 26 -2.62 17.51 5.14
C PRO A 26 -2.86 18.76 4.29
N GLN A 27 -3.98 18.81 3.57
CA GLN A 27 -4.35 19.96 2.75
C GLN A 27 -5.28 20.94 3.45
N ASN A 28 -5.74 20.62 4.66
CA ASN A 28 -6.59 21.49 5.47
C ASN A 28 -5.96 21.77 6.83
N ASP A 29 -6.36 22.89 7.44
CA ASP A 29 -5.89 23.33 8.75
C ASP A 29 -6.69 22.70 9.90
N THR A 30 -7.26 21.50 9.67
CA THR A 30 -8.06 20.81 10.69
C THR A 30 -7.14 20.46 11.87
N PRO A 31 -7.35 21.05 13.05
CA PRO A 31 -6.46 20.81 14.19
C PRO A 31 -6.68 19.39 14.69
N LEU A 32 -5.60 18.60 14.69
CA LEU A 32 -5.59 17.28 15.32
C LEU A 32 -5.39 17.43 16.83
N PRO A 33 -6.12 16.68 17.67
CA PRO A 33 -5.93 16.71 19.11
C PRO A 33 -4.52 16.27 19.50
N ASP A 34 -3.97 16.89 20.54
CA ASP A 34 -2.68 16.47 21.10
C ASP A 34 -2.72 15.00 21.55
N GLY A 35 -1.69 14.24 21.16
CA GLY A 35 -1.60 12.81 21.45
C GLY A 35 -2.49 11.91 20.60
N ALA A 36 -3.18 12.43 19.58
CA ALA A 36 -3.96 11.62 18.65
C ALA A 36 -3.07 10.62 17.89
N ARG A 37 -3.48 9.35 17.86
CA ARG A 37 -2.90 8.33 16.97
C ARG A 37 -3.59 8.42 15.62
N VAL A 38 -2.80 8.47 14.56
CA VAL A 38 -3.28 8.51 13.17
C VAL A 38 -2.76 7.28 12.43
N ASP A 39 -3.65 6.58 11.74
CA ASP A 39 -3.31 5.50 10.82
C ASP A 39 -3.52 6.00 9.39
N ILE A 40 -2.54 5.78 8.51
CA ILE A 40 -2.62 6.14 7.09
C ILE A 40 -3.03 4.89 6.31
N LEU A 41 -4.21 4.94 5.68
CA LEU A 41 -4.66 3.88 4.78
C LEU A 41 -4.24 4.23 3.35
N VAL A 42 -3.24 3.53 2.85
CA VAL A 42 -2.83 3.61 1.44
C VAL A 42 -3.58 2.53 0.68
N GLY A 43 -4.42 2.93 -0.28
CA GLY A 43 -5.07 2.00 -1.20
C GLY A 43 -4.04 1.34 -2.14
N PRO A 44 -4.42 0.25 -2.84
CA PRO A 44 -3.58 -0.28 -3.90
C PRO A 44 -3.30 0.85 -4.90
N SER A 45 -2.03 1.03 -5.26
CA SER A 45 -1.67 1.93 -6.35
C SER A 45 -2.42 1.50 -7.61
N ASP A 46 -2.73 2.43 -8.50
CA ASP A 46 -3.23 2.14 -9.84
C ASP A 46 -2.15 1.39 -10.64
N VAL A 47 -1.95 0.11 -10.33
CA VAL A 47 -1.25 -0.81 -11.20
C VAL A 47 -2.18 -1.00 -12.37
N THR A 48 -1.87 -0.31 -13.45
CA THR A 48 -2.68 -0.42 -14.65
C THR A 48 -2.69 -1.88 -15.13
N PRO A 49 -3.76 -2.33 -15.79
CA PRO A 49 -3.81 -3.68 -16.34
C PRO A 49 -2.60 -4.01 -17.23
N GLU A 50 -2.08 -3.01 -17.95
CA GLU A 50 -0.91 -3.13 -18.80
C GLU A 50 0.36 -3.40 -17.99
N LEU A 51 0.61 -2.60 -16.94
CA LEU A 51 1.76 -2.80 -16.06
C LEU A 51 1.70 -4.15 -15.34
N LYS A 52 0.50 -4.58 -14.93
CA LYS A 52 0.30 -5.92 -14.36
C LYS A 52 0.64 -7.01 -15.36
N SER A 53 0.18 -6.89 -16.60
CA SER A 53 0.49 -7.85 -17.65
C SER A 53 1.98 -7.93 -17.96
N GLU A 54 2.70 -6.80 -17.90
CA GLU A 54 4.16 -6.82 -18.07
C GLU A 54 4.82 -7.58 -16.92
N LEU A 55 4.46 -7.26 -15.67
CA LEU A 55 5.00 -7.94 -14.49
C LEU A 55 4.74 -9.45 -14.51
N ASP A 56 3.54 -9.87 -14.89
CA ASP A 56 3.19 -11.30 -15.00
C ASP A 56 4.06 -12.03 -16.06
N GLN A 57 4.42 -11.35 -17.16
CA GLN A 57 5.33 -11.90 -18.16
C GLN A 57 6.76 -12.02 -17.63
N TRP A 58 7.22 -11.04 -16.84
CA TRP A 58 8.52 -11.08 -16.19
C TRP A 58 8.61 -12.21 -15.16
N ASP A 59 7.56 -12.42 -14.36
CA ASP A 59 7.51 -13.53 -13.38
C ASP A 59 7.59 -14.88 -14.09
N LYS A 60 6.81 -15.08 -15.15
CA LYS A 60 6.85 -16.31 -15.95
C LYS A 60 8.21 -16.57 -16.58
N ALA A 61 8.82 -15.55 -17.20
CA ALA A 61 10.14 -15.68 -17.79
C ALA A 61 11.22 -16.00 -16.74
N SER A 62 11.04 -15.49 -15.52
CA SER A 62 11.93 -15.79 -14.40
C SER A 62 11.79 -17.25 -13.95
N GLU A 63 10.57 -17.75 -13.79
CA GLU A 63 10.31 -19.16 -13.46
C GLU A 63 10.92 -20.12 -14.50
N GLU A 64 10.75 -19.80 -15.79
CA GLU A 64 11.33 -20.60 -16.88
C GLU A 64 12.88 -20.60 -16.81
N ALA A 65 13.49 -19.44 -16.54
CA ALA A 65 14.95 -19.33 -16.41
C ALA A 65 15.47 -20.14 -15.20
N TRP A 66 14.77 -20.09 -14.06
CA TRP A 66 15.14 -20.89 -12.89
C TRP A 66 15.02 -22.40 -13.17
N SER A 67 13.96 -22.84 -13.85
CA SER A 67 13.78 -24.25 -14.21
C SER A 67 14.90 -24.78 -15.12
N MET A 68 15.42 -23.95 -16.04
CA MET A 68 16.55 -24.32 -16.88
C MET A 68 17.85 -24.48 -16.08
N ILE A 69 18.08 -23.62 -15.09
CA ILE A 69 19.25 -23.71 -14.19
C ILE A 69 19.18 -25.02 -13.39
N GLU A 70 18.02 -25.36 -12.83
CA GLU A 70 17.82 -26.62 -12.08
C GLU A 70 18.08 -27.86 -12.96
N GLN A 71 17.67 -27.83 -14.23
CA GLN A 71 17.92 -28.92 -15.18
C GLN A 71 19.41 -29.08 -15.48
N TRP A 72 20.13 -27.98 -15.72
CA TRP A 72 21.57 -28.02 -15.97
C TRP A 72 22.36 -28.51 -14.75
N GLU A 73 21.99 -28.08 -13.54
CA GLU A 73 22.62 -28.57 -12.30
C GLU A 73 22.34 -30.07 -12.06
N ALA A 74 21.20 -30.58 -12.51
CA ALA A 74 20.87 -32.01 -12.42
C ALA A 74 21.64 -32.86 -13.44
N GLU A 75 21.97 -32.31 -14.62
CA GLU A 75 22.72 -33.00 -15.68
C GLU A 75 24.24 -33.01 -15.43
N GLU A 76 24.79 -32.04 -14.71
CA GLU A 76 26.21 -31.99 -14.31
C GLU A 76 26.57 -32.87 -13.10
N ARG A 77 25.60 -33.62 -12.54
CA ARG A 77 25.76 -34.48 -11.36
C ARG A 77 25.88 -35.96 -11.70
#